data_AF-A0A953HB93-F1
#
_entry.id   AF-A0A953HB93-F1
#
_cell.length_a   1.000
_cell.length_b   1.000
_cell.length_c   1.000
_cell.angle_alpha   90.00
_cell.angle_beta   90.00
_cell.angle_gamma   90.00
#
_symmetry.space_group_name_H-M   'P 1'
#
loop_
_entity.id
_entity.type
_entity.pdbx_description
1 polymer ?
#
loop_
_entity_poly.entity_id
_entity_poly.type
_entity_poly.pdbx_seq_one_letter_code
_entity_poly.pdbx_strand_id
1 'polypeptide(L)'
;MGILNPHLKNVEDFRHKLWDHLFTIADFDLDVQSPYPIPTKELLFKKPEALPYPEEGKTHRHLGKNILTLIEKAKEETDEEKKEAFSKVIAYYMKLAYNNWHKEIIHDELIKDEIEILSEGLLQYNVGDVRVKFNNNIRNNHKKTPHQ
;
A
#
# COMPACT_ATOMS: atom_id res chain seq x y z
N MET A 1 2.60 4.30 43.34
CA MET A 1 3.45 3.46 42.44
C MET A 1 4.51 4.30 41.69
N GLY A 2 5.38 5.03 42.37
CA GLY A 2 6.53 5.73 41.74
C GLY A 2 7.89 5.35 42.35
N ILE A 3 7.86 4.41 43.30
CA ILE A 3 9.01 3.92 44.05
C ILE A 3 9.55 2.63 43.40
N LEU A 4 8.66 1.84 42.76
CA LEU A 4 8.98 0.56 42.15
C LEU A 4 9.51 0.69 40.70
N ASN A 5 9.06 1.71 39.96
CA ASN A 5 9.39 1.91 38.54
C ASN A 5 9.86 3.36 38.29
N PRO A 6 11.15 3.68 38.51
CA PRO A 6 11.68 5.04 38.41
C PRO A 6 11.61 5.63 36.99
N HIS A 7 11.59 4.79 35.94
CA HIS A 7 11.49 5.21 34.54
C HIS A 7 10.16 5.92 34.22
N LEU A 8 9.09 5.64 34.97
CA LEU A 8 7.79 6.29 34.77
C LEU A 8 7.80 7.78 35.11
N LYS A 9 8.76 8.25 35.92
CA LYS A 9 8.91 9.68 36.25
C LYS A 9 9.40 10.52 35.06
N ASN A 10 10.06 9.90 34.08
CA ASN A 10 10.62 10.59 32.90
C ASN A 10 9.63 10.67 31.74
N VAL A 11 8.42 10.13 31.89
CA VAL A 11 7.37 10.26 30.88
C VAL A 11 6.75 11.65 31.02
N GLU A 12 6.85 12.43 29.96
CA GLU A 12 6.48 13.86 29.90
C GLU A 12 5.03 14.15 30.38
N ASP A 13 4.17 13.12 30.38
CA ASP A 13 2.76 13.17 30.82
C ASP A 13 2.39 12.18 31.95
N PHE A 14 3.34 11.74 32.78
CA PHE A 14 3.04 10.75 33.82
C PHE A 14 1.96 11.22 34.82
N ARG A 15 1.99 12.49 35.22
CA ARG A 15 0.99 13.06 36.15
C ARG A 15 -0.40 13.13 35.52
N HIS A 16 -0.48 13.48 34.24
CA HIS A 16 -1.74 13.54 33.49
C HIS A 16 -2.38 12.16 33.41
N LYS A 17 -1.61 11.14 33.00
CA LYS A 17 -2.09 9.74 32.93
C LYS A 17 -2.56 9.19 34.27
N LEU A 18 -1.93 9.59 35.38
CA LEU A 18 -2.37 9.18 36.72
C LEU A 18 -3.74 9.76 37.08
N TRP A 19 -3.99 11.02 36.73
CA TRP A 19 -5.31 11.63 36.91
C TRP A 19 -6.35 10.94 36.02
N ASP A 20 -6.03 10.65 34.76
CA ASP A 20 -6.94 9.91 33.87
C ASP A 20 -7.29 8.54 34.43
N HIS A 21 -6.29 7.79 34.92
CA HIS A 21 -6.51 6.50 35.56
C HIS A 21 -7.31 6.63 36.86
N LEU A 22 -7.05 7.66 37.67
CA LEU A 22 -7.79 7.91 38.91
C LEU A 22 -9.28 8.14 38.62
N PHE A 23 -9.60 9.02 37.68
CA PHE A 23 -10.98 9.29 37.27
C PHE A 23 -11.64 8.08 36.62
N THR A 24 -10.88 7.29 35.84
CA THR A 24 -11.37 6.04 35.24
C THR A 24 -11.71 4.98 36.29
N ILE A 25 -10.87 4.81 37.32
CA ILE A 25 -11.10 3.83 38.41
C ILE A 25 -12.25 4.27 39.32
N ALA A 26 -12.42 5.58 39.52
CA ALA A 26 -13.47 6.15 40.35
C ALA A 26 -14.81 6.34 39.61
N ASP A 27 -14.96 5.79 38.40
CA ASP A 27 -16.15 5.97 37.55
C ASP A 27 -16.56 7.44 37.40
N PHE A 28 -15.60 8.38 37.41
CA PHE A 28 -15.82 9.83 37.32
C PHE A 28 -16.73 10.43 38.40
N ASP A 29 -16.98 9.72 39.50
CA ASP A 29 -17.82 10.18 40.62
C ASP A 29 -17.02 10.98 41.67
N LEU A 30 -15.75 11.29 41.38
CA LEU A 30 -14.81 11.96 42.28
C LEU A 30 -14.83 13.48 42.07
N ASP A 31 -15.37 14.23 43.04
CA ASP A 31 -15.33 15.70 43.07
C ASP A 31 -14.00 16.21 43.66
N VAL A 32 -12.95 16.26 42.82
CA VAL A 32 -11.61 16.73 43.20
C VAL A 32 -11.11 17.75 42.17
N GLN A 33 -10.51 18.83 42.65
CA GLN A 33 -9.92 19.88 41.82
C GLN A 33 -8.65 19.36 41.11
N SER A 34 -8.80 18.93 39.87
CA SER A 34 -7.68 18.50 39.00
C SER A 34 -7.11 19.68 38.21
N PRO A 35 -5.77 19.77 38.05
CA PRO A 35 -5.13 20.78 37.19
C PRO A 35 -5.26 20.47 35.69
N TYR A 36 -5.80 19.31 35.30
CA TYR A 36 -6.03 18.86 33.93
C TYR A 36 -7.54 18.68 33.66
N PRO A 37 -8.01 18.88 32.41
CA PRO A 37 -9.42 18.71 32.08
C PRO A 37 -9.86 17.27 32.35
N ILE A 38 -10.98 17.11 33.04
CA ILE A 38 -11.54 15.80 33.37
C ILE A 38 -12.04 15.16 32.06
N PRO A 39 -11.51 14.00 31.65
CA PRO A 39 -12.00 13.35 30.44
C PRO A 39 -13.45 12.90 30.64
N THR A 40 -14.31 13.10 29.65
CA THR A 40 -15.70 12.63 29.72
C THR A 40 -15.76 11.14 29.40
N LYS A 41 -16.58 10.37 30.12
CA LYS A 41 -16.82 8.92 29.86
C LYS A 41 -17.05 8.65 28.37
N GLU A 42 -17.81 9.51 27.70
CA GLU A 42 -18.16 9.40 26.28
C GLU A 42 -16.96 9.48 25.34
N LEU A 43 -15.93 10.26 25.68
CA LEU A 43 -14.72 10.40 24.85
C LEU A 43 -13.79 9.19 25.01
N LEU A 44 -13.69 8.64 26.22
CA LEU A 44 -12.83 7.48 26.52
C LEU A 44 -13.37 6.17 25.95
N PHE A 45 -14.68 5.97 26.00
CA PHE A 45 -15.33 4.76 25.48
C PHE A 45 -15.79 4.89 24.02
N LYS A 46 -15.49 6.01 23.35
CA LYS A 46 -15.82 6.17 21.93
C LYS A 46 -15.05 5.12 21.14
N LYS A 47 -15.79 4.15 20.59
CA LYS A 47 -15.24 3.15 19.69
C LYS A 47 -14.59 3.89 18.51
N PRO A 48 -13.37 3.53 18.10
CA PRO A 48 -12.77 4.10 16.90
C PRO A 48 -13.70 3.86 15.70
N GLU A 49 -13.73 4.83 14.79
CA GLU A 49 -14.49 4.70 13.55
C GLU A 49 -13.96 3.49 12.76
N ALA A 50 -14.89 2.69 12.22
CA ALA A 50 -14.51 1.53 11.43
C ALA A 50 -13.90 2.02 10.11
N LEU A 51 -12.65 1.67 9.85
CA LEU A 51 -12.04 1.93 8.55
C LEU A 51 -12.75 1.07 7.50
N PRO A 52 -13.27 1.67 6.41
CA PRO A 52 -13.84 0.89 5.32
C PRO A 52 -12.73 0.04 4.69
N TYR A 53 -13.02 -1.24 4.44
CA TYR A 53 -12.10 -2.08 3.68
C TYR A 53 -12.12 -1.63 2.21
N PRO A 54 -10.95 -1.49 1.54
CA PRO A 54 -10.92 -1.15 0.13
C PRO A 54 -11.54 -2.30 -0.68
N GLU A 55 -12.76 -2.08 -1.18
CA GLU A 55 -13.45 -2.98 -2.10
C GLU A 55 -12.94 -2.80 -3.53
N GLU A 56 -11.66 -3.05 -3.74
CA GLU A 56 -11.13 -3.04 -5.10
C GLU A 56 -11.44 -4.37 -5.78
N GLY A 57 -12.15 -4.29 -6.91
CA GLY A 57 -12.66 -5.43 -7.66
C GLY A 57 -11.56 -6.46 -7.96
N LYS A 58 -11.89 -7.75 -7.78
CA LYS A 58 -10.95 -8.88 -7.93
C LYS A 58 -10.57 -9.19 -9.39
N THR A 59 -11.06 -8.43 -10.36
CA THR A 59 -10.87 -8.69 -11.78
C THR A 59 -9.41 -8.40 -12.17
N HIS A 60 -8.73 -9.37 -12.78
CA HIS A 60 -7.31 -9.30 -13.19
C HIS A 60 -6.26 -9.10 -12.06
N ARG A 61 -6.40 -9.82 -10.94
CA ARG A 61 -5.44 -9.79 -9.82
C ARG A 61 -3.98 -10.09 -10.21
N HIS A 62 -3.75 -10.84 -11.27
CA HIS A 62 -2.42 -11.22 -11.75
C HIS A 62 -1.65 -10.06 -12.42
N LEU A 63 -2.37 -9.02 -12.87
CA LEU A 63 -1.81 -7.78 -13.44
C LEU A 63 -1.58 -6.72 -12.35
N GLY A 64 -2.44 -6.72 -11.32
CA GLY A 64 -2.43 -5.73 -10.26
C GLY A 64 -3.10 -4.41 -10.65
N LYS A 65 -3.33 -3.56 -9.65
CA LYS A 65 -4.11 -2.32 -9.79
C LYS A 65 -3.52 -1.32 -10.79
N ASN A 66 -2.19 -1.18 -10.78
CA ASN A 66 -1.51 -0.13 -11.55
C ASN A 66 -1.75 -0.26 -13.06
N ILE A 67 -1.82 -1.49 -13.57
CA ILE A 67 -2.07 -1.75 -15.00
C ILE A 67 -3.49 -1.32 -15.36
N LEU A 68 -4.47 -1.68 -14.53
CA LEU A 68 -5.87 -1.29 -14.73
C LEU A 68 -6.03 0.23 -14.74
N THR A 69 -5.45 0.93 -13.76
CA THR A 69 -5.50 2.41 -13.71
C THR A 69 -4.79 3.05 -14.90
N LEU A 70 -3.74 2.42 -15.44
CA LEU A 70 -3.05 2.95 -16.61
C LEU A 70 -3.87 2.76 -17.89
N ILE A 71 -4.59 1.64 -18.01
CA ILE A 71 -5.51 1.36 -19.12
C ILE A 71 -6.70 2.31 -19.09
N GLU A 72 -7.30 2.56 -17.92
CA GLU A 72 -8.38 3.53 -17.76
C GLU A 72 -7.96 4.93 -18.22
N LYS A 73 -6.78 5.40 -17.77
CA LYS A 73 -6.24 6.69 -18.21
C LYS A 73 -5.95 6.73 -19.71
N ALA A 74 -5.45 5.63 -20.26
CA ALA A 74 -5.18 5.53 -21.69
C ALA A 74 -6.46 5.54 -22.53
N LYS A 75 -7.59 5.02 -21.99
CA LYS A 75 -8.92 5.14 -22.61
C LYS A 75 -9.43 6.58 -22.64
N GLU A 76 -9.19 7.34 -21.57
CA GLU A 76 -9.66 8.74 -21.43
C GLU A 76 -8.86 9.75 -22.26
N GLU A 77 -7.60 9.43 -22.59
CA GLU A 77 -6.75 10.32 -23.39
C GLU A 77 -7.29 10.48 -24.82
N THR A 78 -7.25 11.69 -25.37
CA THR A 78 -7.79 11.98 -26.71
C THR A 78 -6.72 11.99 -27.80
N ASP A 79 -5.46 12.16 -27.41
CA ASP A 79 -4.33 12.28 -28.32
C ASP A 79 -3.79 10.90 -28.75
N GLU A 80 -3.74 10.66 -30.06
CA GLU A 80 -3.36 9.37 -30.63
C GLU A 80 -1.90 9.02 -30.35
N GLU A 81 -0.99 10.00 -30.39
CA GLU A 81 0.44 9.78 -30.12
C GLU A 81 0.66 9.35 -28.67
N LYS A 82 -0.09 9.95 -27.73
CA LYS A 82 -0.04 9.54 -26.32
C LYS A 82 -0.67 8.19 -26.09
N LYS A 83 -1.75 7.83 -26.79
CA LYS A 83 -2.35 6.48 -26.71
C LYS A 83 -1.35 5.40 -27.13
N GLU A 84 -0.63 5.62 -28.22
CA GLU A 84 0.44 4.71 -28.63
C GLU A 84 1.57 4.64 -27.59
N ALA A 85 1.96 5.77 -27.00
CA ALA A 85 2.94 5.76 -25.92
C ALA A 85 2.44 4.98 -24.69
N PHE A 86 1.17 5.14 -24.32
CA PHE A 86 0.54 4.39 -23.24
C PHE A 86 0.53 2.89 -23.52
N SER A 87 0.17 2.46 -24.73
CA SER A 87 0.14 1.04 -25.09
C SER A 87 1.53 0.41 -24.95
N LYS A 88 2.60 1.11 -25.35
CA LYS A 88 4.00 0.68 -25.17
C LYS A 88 4.39 0.57 -23.70
N VAL A 89 4.02 1.54 -22.87
CA VAL A 89 4.32 1.52 -21.42
C VAL A 89 3.56 0.42 -20.71
N ILE A 90 2.28 0.20 -21.06
CA ILE A 90 1.46 -0.88 -20.53
C ILE A 90 2.07 -2.23 -20.89
N ALA A 91 2.44 -2.44 -22.16
CA ALA A 91 3.08 -3.68 -22.62
C ALA A 91 4.42 -3.94 -21.91
N TYR A 92 5.24 -2.90 -21.72
CA TYR A 92 6.48 -2.98 -20.94
C TYR A 92 6.22 -3.46 -19.52
N TYR A 93 5.23 -2.84 -18.87
CA TYR A 93 4.92 -3.12 -17.47
C TYR A 93 4.29 -4.50 -17.30
N MET A 94 3.42 -4.95 -18.22
CA MET A 94 2.89 -6.33 -18.23
C MET A 94 4.04 -7.33 -18.31
N LYS A 95 4.95 -7.18 -19.26
CA LYS A 95 6.10 -8.08 -19.44
C LYS A 95 7.01 -8.10 -18.21
N LEU A 96 7.16 -6.96 -17.53
CA LEU A 96 7.86 -6.86 -16.25
C LEU A 96 7.12 -7.59 -15.11
N ALA A 97 5.81 -7.34 -14.97
CA ALA A 97 4.98 -7.92 -13.91
C ALA A 97 4.90 -9.44 -14.05
N TYR A 98 4.68 -9.96 -15.26
CA TYR A 98 4.64 -11.39 -15.49
C TYR A 98 5.96 -12.08 -15.18
N ASN A 99 7.09 -11.50 -15.59
CA ASN A 99 8.39 -12.06 -15.23
C ASN A 99 8.64 -12.03 -13.70
N ASN A 100 8.20 -10.98 -13.01
CA ASN A 100 8.40 -10.85 -11.57
C ASN A 100 7.53 -11.82 -10.76
N TRP A 101 6.25 -11.96 -11.13
CA TRP A 101 5.26 -12.74 -10.37
C TRP A 101 5.13 -14.19 -10.84
N HIS A 102 5.23 -14.45 -12.15
CA HIS A 102 5.00 -15.76 -12.77
C HIS A 102 6.30 -16.47 -13.20
N LYS A 103 7.42 -15.73 -13.35
CA LYS A 103 8.74 -16.27 -13.75
C LYS A 103 8.74 -17.04 -15.08
N GLU A 104 7.74 -16.78 -15.93
CA GLU A 104 7.61 -17.39 -17.25
C GLU A 104 7.91 -16.36 -18.34
N ILE A 105 8.42 -16.86 -19.47
CA ILE A 105 8.66 -16.03 -20.65
C ILE A 105 7.33 -15.90 -21.38
N ILE A 106 6.78 -14.68 -21.40
CA ILE A 106 5.55 -14.39 -22.13
C ILE A 106 5.86 -13.85 -23.51
N HIS A 107 5.09 -14.33 -24.48
CA HIS A 107 5.14 -13.89 -25.87
C HIS A 107 4.40 -12.55 -26.03
N ASP A 108 4.95 -11.70 -26.89
CA ASP A 108 4.40 -10.36 -27.12
C ASP A 108 2.99 -10.39 -27.75
N GLU A 109 2.63 -11.48 -28.45
CA GLU A 109 1.27 -11.70 -28.99
C GLU A 109 0.23 -11.81 -27.88
N LEU A 110 0.52 -12.55 -26.80
CA LEU A 110 -0.40 -12.70 -25.66
C LEU A 110 -0.61 -11.36 -24.94
N ILE A 111 0.44 -10.54 -24.87
CA ILE A 111 0.35 -9.20 -24.28
C ILE A 111 -0.54 -8.29 -25.13
N LYS A 112 -0.44 -8.40 -26.45
CA LYS A 112 -1.31 -7.66 -27.38
C LYS A 112 -2.77 -8.06 -27.17
N ASP A 113 -3.07 -9.35 -27.15
CA ASP A 113 -4.42 -9.87 -26.96
C ASP A 113 -5.02 -9.42 -25.61
N GLU A 114 -4.23 -9.49 -24.54
CA GLU A 114 -4.66 -9.06 -23.20
C GLU A 114 -4.95 -7.55 -23.14
N ILE A 115 -4.10 -6.71 -23.76
CA ILE A 115 -4.33 -5.27 -23.86
C ILE A 115 -5.60 -4.97 -24.65
N GLU A 116 -5.85 -5.69 -25.75
CA GLU A 116 -7.05 -5.53 -26.56
C GLU A 116 -8.32 -5.88 -25.75
N ILE A 117 -8.29 -6.98 -25.01
CA ILE A 117 -9.39 -7.41 -24.14
C ILE A 117 -9.66 -6.37 -23.02
N LEU A 118 -8.62 -5.91 -22.33
CA LEU A 118 -8.75 -4.96 -21.22
C LEU A 118 -9.12 -3.55 -21.68
N SER A 119 -8.68 -3.16 -22.87
CA SER A 119 -9.02 -1.88 -23.48
C SER A 119 -10.34 -1.89 -24.24
N GLU A 120 -11.05 -3.02 -24.30
CA GLU A 120 -12.27 -3.20 -25.12
C GLU A 120 -12.04 -2.80 -26.59
N GLY A 121 -10.84 -3.06 -27.12
CA GLY A 121 -10.44 -2.73 -28.49
C GLY A 121 -10.05 -1.27 -28.74
N LEU A 122 -10.02 -0.42 -27.70
CA LEU A 122 -9.68 1.01 -27.84
C LEU A 122 -8.17 1.27 -27.92
N LEU A 123 -7.34 0.34 -27.44
CA LEU A 123 -5.88 0.46 -27.50
C LEU A 123 -5.32 -0.63 -28.40
N GLN A 124 -4.55 -0.21 -29.41
CA GLN A 124 -3.81 -1.10 -30.28
C GLN A 124 -2.33 -1.10 -29.88
N TYR A 125 -1.77 -2.30 -29.75
CA TYR A 125 -0.35 -2.50 -29.49
C TYR A 125 0.28 -3.27 -30.67
N ASN A 126 1.35 -2.70 -31.24
CA ASN A 126 2.13 -3.36 -32.28
C ASN A 126 3.24 -4.20 -31.64
N VAL A 127 3.28 -5.48 -31.99
CA VAL A 127 4.24 -6.46 -31.47
C VAL A 127 5.67 -6.06 -31.86
N GLY A 128 6.60 -6.11 -30.91
CA GLY A 128 8.03 -5.89 -31.14
C GLY A 128 8.57 -4.52 -30.73
N ASP A 129 7.70 -3.57 -30.36
CA ASP A 129 8.13 -2.22 -29.97
C ASP A 129 8.84 -2.15 -28.60
N VAL A 130 8.66 -3.16 -27.75
CA VAL A 130 9.06 -3.11 -26.34
C VAL A 130 10.01 -4.24 -25.95
N ARG A 131 11.27 -3.87 -25.70
CA ARG A 131 12.30 -4.78 -25.19
C ARG A 131 12.56 -4.53 -23.70
N VAL A 132 12.05 -5.41 -22.84
CA VAL A 132 12.36 -5.38 -21.41
C VAL A 132 13.76 -5.94 -21.17
N LYS A 133 14.64 -5.14 -20.56
CA LYS A 133 15.94 -5.60 -20.07
C LYS A 133 15.77 -6.18 -18.68
N PHE A 134 15.68 -7.50 -18.58
CA PHE A 134 15.66 -8.18 -17.28
C PHE A 134 17.06 -8.22 -16.70
N ASN A 135 17.27 -7.61 -15.53
CA ASN A 135 18.54 -7.70 -14.82
C ASN A 135 18.58 -9.02 -14.02
N ASN A 136 19.01 -10.11 -14.66
CA ASN A 136 19.09 -11.44 -14.03
C ASN A 136 20.20 -11.56 -12.95
N ASN A 137 20.85 -10.47 -12.56
CA ASN A 137 22.03 -10.46 -11.68
C ASN A 137 21.74 -10.56 -10.16
N ILE A 138 20.50 -10.84 -9.73
CA ILE A 138 20.18 -10.90 -8.28
C ILE A 138 20.67 -12.22 -7.61
N ARG A 139 21.22 -13.19 -8.36
CA ARG A 139 21.55 -14.53 -7.80
C ARG A 139 22.96 -14.73 -7.22
N ASN A 140 23.89 -13.77 -7.25
CA ASN A 140 25.32 -14.07 -6.95
C ASN A 140 25.99 -13.29 -5.81
N ASN A 141 25.26 -12.80 -4.80
CA ASN A 141 25.87 -12.15 -3.61
C ASN A 141 25.98 -13.04 -2.35
N HIS A 142 26.04 -14.35 -2.50
CA HIS A 142 26.43 -15.28 -1.41
C HIS A 142 27.71 -16.05 -1.76
N LYS A 143 28.79 -15.34 -2.09
CA LYS A 143 30.14 -15.92 -1.92
C LYS A 143 30.61 -15.63 -0.50
N LYS A 144 30.59 -16.68 0.32
CA LYS A 144 31.12 -16.77 1.68
C LYS A 144 32.45 -16.01 1.78
N THR A 145 32.52 -15.03 2.68
CA THR A 145 33.80 -14.51 3.18
C THR A 145 34.50 -15.65 3.93
N PRO A 146 35.72 -16.07 3.53
CA PRO A 146 36.51 -16.96 4.38
C PRO A 146 36.96 -16.15 5.59
N HIS A 147 36.57 -16.58 6.79
CA HIS A 147 37.21 -16.11 8.02
C HIS A 147 38.63 -16.69 8.04
N GLN A 148 39.62 -15.81 8.00
CA GLN A 148 40.95 -16.07 8.56
C GLN A 148 40.92 -15.72 10.05
#